data_AF-A0A952H6U3-F1
#
_entry.id   AF-A0A952H6U3-F1
#
_cell.length_a   1.000
_cell.length_b   1.000
_cell.length_c   1.000
_cell.angle_alpha   90.00
_cell.angle_beta   90.00
_cell.angle_gamma   90.00
#
_symmetry.space_group_name_H-M   'P 1'
#
loop_
_entity.id
_entity.type
_entity.pdbx_description
1 polymer ?
#
loop_
_entity_poly.entity_id
_entity_poly.type
_entity_poly.pdbx_seq_one_letter_code
_entity_poly.pdbx_strand_id
1 'polypeptide(L)'
;AAVRGLADLEFVNGGGTGSIEFTASDESVTEVAAGSGLFGGHLFDTYRSFHPAPAASFALSVVRRPNAETAVLLGGGWIASGPPGPDRLPKVEWPTGVSMVAREMAGEVQTPLTGAAAAVMRIGDRVWLRHTKSGELSEHLDGFQLVDTIDGRARVVGVAATYRGDGRLFL
;
A
#
# COMPACT_ATOMS: atom_id res chain seq x y z
N ALA A 1 0.81 29.79 21.52
CA ALA A 1 2.16 29.42 21.05
C ALA A 1 3.14 30.55 21.34
N ALA A 2 4.22 30.31 22.11
CA ALA A 2 5.21 31.33 22.47
C ALA A 2 5.86 32.02 21.26
N VAL A 3 5.93 31.33 20.12
CA VAL A 3 6.49 31.85 18.85
C VAL A 3 5.67 33.00 18.26
N ARG A 4 4.33 33.03 18.44
CA ARG A 4 3.50 34.15 17.97
C ARG A 4 3.77 35.48 18.70
N GLY A 5 4.42 35.42 19.87
CA GLY A 5 4.92 36.62 20.56
C GLY A 5 6.19 37.21 19.92
N LEU A 6 6.84 36.48 19.01
CA LEU A 6 8.07 36.89 18.32
C LEU A 6 7.83 37.31 16.87
N ALA A 7 6.87 36.68 16.18
CA ALA A 7 6.48 36.99 14.82
C ALA A 7 5.03 36.54 14.58
N ASP A 8 4.31 37.25 13.71
CA ASP A 8 3.03 36.77 13.21
C ASP A 8 3.25 35.61 12.24
N LEU A 9 2.53 34.50 12.43
CA LEU A 9 2.69 33.27 11.65
C LEU A 9 1.47 33.11 10.75
N GLU A 10 1.70 33.18 9.44
CA GLU A 10 0.65 32.97 8.43
C GLU A 10 0.12 31.53 8.46
N PHE A 11 1.03 30.55 8.54
CA PHE A 11 0.69 29.15 8.63
C PHE A 11 1.44 28.42 9.75
N VAL A 12 0.73 27.49 10.38
CA VAL A 12 1.27 26.48 11.29
C VAL A 12 0.79 25.14 10.75
N ASN A 13 1.66 24.48 9.97
CA ASN A 13 1.40 23.16 9.43
C ASN A 13 1.73 22.10 10.49
N GLY A 14 0.86 21.09 10.60
CA GLY A 14 1.14 19.93 11.43
C GLY A 14 0.31 18.71 11.06
N GLY A 15 0.74 17.56 11.57
CA GLY A 15 0.00 16.31 11.47
C GLY A 15 -0.02 15.69 10.08
N GLY A 16 -0.74 14.58 9.97
CA GLY A 16 -0.99 13.91 8.71
C GLY A 16 -2.18 12.97 8.82
N THR A 17 -2.36 12.07 7.85
CA THR A 17 -3.54 11.18 7.80
C THR A 17 -3.84 10.51 9.14
N GLY A 18 -2.82 9.97 9.81
CA GLY A 18 -2.97 9.22 11.05
C GLY A 18 -3.29 10.04 12.29
N SER A 19 -3.15 11.36 12.22
CA SER A 19 -3.36 12.28 13.35
C SER A 19 -4.34 13.40 13.01
N ILE A 20 -5.00 13.36 11.85
CA ILE A 20 -5.76 14.50 11.30
C ILE A 20 -6.81 15.01 12.30
N GLU A 21 -7.54 14.12 12.95
CA GLU A 21 -8.58 14.45 13.93
C GLU A 21 -7.99 15.15 15.17
N PHE A 22 -6.88 14.63 15.69
CA PHE A 22 -6.21 15.18 16.87
C PHE A 22 -5.54 16.52 16.54
N THR A 23 -4.75 16.55 15.47
CA THR A 23 -4.01 17.74 15.06
C THR A 23 -4.95 18.89 14.67
N ALA A 24 -6.05 18.61 13.97
CA ALA A 24 -7.03 19.63 13.60
C ALA A 24 -7.82 20.17 14.81
N SER A 25 -7.78 19.50 15.97
CA SER A 25 -8.42 20.00 17.19
C SER A 25 -7.57 21.04 17.95
N ASP A 26 -6.30 21.21 17.59
CA ASP A 26 -5.43 22.23 18.18
C ASP A 26 -5.59 23.57 17.44
N GLU A 27 -6.15 24.57 18.12
CA GLU A 27 -6.40 25.92 17.58
C GLU A 27 -5.13 26.65 17.10
N SER A 28 -3.95 26.18 17.49
CA SER A 28 -2.70 26.76 17.00
C SER A 28 -2.30 26.28 15.61
N VAL A 29 -2.82 25.13 15.15
CA VAL A 29 -2.60 24.57 13.82
C VAL A 29 -3.54 25.22 12.82
N THR A 30 -3.00 25.70 11.70
CA THR A 30 -3.80 26.32 10.63
C THR A 30 -3.87 25.46 9.37
N GLU A 31 -3.02 24.44 9.26
CA GLU A 31 -2.97 23.56 8.10
C GLU A 31 -2.61 22.12 8.51
N VAL A 32 -3.25 21.13 7.87
CA VAL A 32 -2.91 19.71 7.99
C VAL A 32 -2.62 19.11 6.63
N ALA A 33 -1.51 18.38 6.51
CA ALA A 33 -1.11 17.69 5.29
C ALA A 33 -1.38 16.18 5.37
N ALA A 34 -2.55 15.75 4.92
CA ALA A 34 -2.88 14.33 4.78
C ALA A 34 -2.65 13.83 3.34
N GLY A 35 -2.27 12.55 3.19
CA GLY A 35 -2.01 11.97 1.87
C GLY A 35 -2.12 10.46 1.82
N SER A 36 -1.46 9.75 2.74
CA SER A 36 -1.48 8.28 2.79
C SER A 36 -2.89 7.67 2.89
N GLY A 37 -3.86 8.40 3.46
CA GLY A 37 -5.26 7.96 3.54
C GLY A 37 -5.96 7.83 2.19
N LEU A 38 -5.46 8.49 1.14
CA LEU A 38 -5.99 8.36 -0.23
C LEU A 38 -5.79 6.97 -0.81
N PHE A 39 -4.73 6.26 -0.39
CA PHE A 39 -4.41 4.92 -0.89
C PHE A 39 -4.77 3.80 0.11
N GLY A 40 -4.68 4.06 1.42
CA GLY A 40 -5.10 3.08 2.44
C GLY A 40 -4.21 1.84 2.52
N GLY A 41 -2.89 2.01 2.49
CA GLY A 41 -1.92 0.92 2.72
C GLY A 41 -2.17 0.19 4.05
N HIS A 42 -1.79 -1.10 4.14
CA HIS A 42 -2.28 -1.97 5.21
C HIS A 42 -1.68 -1.69 6.60
N LEU A 43 -0.73 -0.76 6.73
CA LEU A 43 -0.32 -0.27 8.04
C LEU A 43 -1.51 0.35 8.80
N PHE A 44 -2.47 0.94 8.09
CA PHE A 44 -3.71 1.47 8.67
C PHE A 44 -4.63 0.38 9.25
N ASP A 45 -4.47 -0.89 8.89
CA ASP A 45 -5.27 -1.99 9.48
C ASP A 45 -4.99 -2.13 10.99
N THR A 46 -3.91 -1.53 11.50
CA THR A 46 -3.53 -1.52 12.93
C THR A 46 -4.01 -0.29 13.69
N TYR A 47 -4.60 0.69 13.00
CA TYR A 47 -5.03 1.94 13.61
C TYR A 47 -6.36 1.73 14.34
N ARG A 48 -6.59 2.50 15.41
CA ARG A 48 -7.81 2.39 16.23
C ARG A 48 -8.90 3.37 15.82
N SER A 49 -8.52 4.58 15.43
CA SER A 49 -9.46 5.69 15.22
C SER A 49 -9.71 6.00 13.75
N PHE A 50 -8.85 5.51 12.86
CA PHE A 50 -8.87 5.85 11.44
C PHE A 50 -8.76 4.59 10.58
N HIS A 51 -9.74 4.38 9.70
CA HIS A 51 -9.86 3.18 8.86
C HIS A 51 -10.20 3.59 7.42
N PRO A 52 -9.21 3.96 6.60
CA PRO A 52 -9.46 4.32 5.21
C PRO A 52 -9.88 3.08 4.43
N ALA A 53 -10.80 3.24 3.48
CA ALA A 53 -11.08 2.20 2.51
C ALA A 53 -9.80 1.94 1.68
N PRO A 54 -9.30 0.69 1.58
CA PRO A 54 -8.15 0.38 0.75
C PRO A 54 -8.43 0.74 -0.72
N ALA A 55 -7.57 1.57 -1.30
CA ALA A 55 -7.77 2.13 -2.63
C ALA A 55 -6.60 1.86 -3.61
N ALA A 56 -5.48 1.32 -3.12
CA ALA A 56 -4.38 0.86 -3.97
C ALA A 56 -3.96 -0.58 -3.65
N SER A 57 -3.69 -1.31 -4.72
CA SER A 57 -3.11 -2.65 -4.69
C SER A 57 -2.19 -2.84 -5.89
N PHE A 58 -1.33 -3.84 -5.82
CA PHE A 58 -0.50 -4.27 -6.94
C PHE A 58 -0.65 -5.78 -7.12
N ALA A 59 -0.48 -6.26 -8.34
CA ALA A 59 -0.64 -7.67 -8.67
C ALA A 59 0.69 -8.33 -9.02
N LEU A 60 0.95 -9.49 -8.44
CA LEU A 60 2.02 -10.38 -8.86
C LEU A 60 1.45 -11.63 -9.53
N SER A 61 2.21 -12.19 -10.46
CA SER A 61 1.81 -13.37 -11.21
C SER A 61 2.29 -14.63 -10.50
N VAL A 62 1.46 -15.68 -10.44
CA VAL A 62 1.94 -17.03 -10.15
C VAL A 62 2.79 -17.49 -11.34
N VAL A 63 4.05 -17.83 -11.09
CA VAL A 63 5.01 -18.26 -12.13
C VAL A 63 5.46 -19.71 -11.99
N ARG A 64 5.22 -20.33 -10.82
CA ARG A 64 5.62 -21.71 -10.59
C ARG A 64 4.68 -22.41 -9.61
N ARG A 65 4.54 -23.73 -9.79
CA ARG A 65 3.88 -24.64 -8.84
C ARG A 65 4.78 -25.84 -8.54
N PRO A 66 5.58 -25.80 -7.47
CA PRO A 66 6.53 -26.88 -7.18
C PRO A 66 5.85 -28.16 -6.67
N ASN A 67 4.64 -28.06 -6.14
CA ASN A 67 3.82 -29.18 -5.70
C ASN A 67 2.31 -28.80 -5.74
N ALA A 68 1.43 -29.72 -5.33
CA ALA A 68 -0.01 -29.51 -5.37
C ALA A 68 -0.50 -28.38 -4.44
N GLU A 69 0.22 -28.07 -3.36
CA GLU A 69 -0.23 -27.18 -2.27
C GLU A 69 0.44 -25.79 -2.30
N THR A 70 1.40 -25.57 -3.20
CA THR A 70 2.21 -24.35 -3.26
C THR A 70 2.06 -23.64 -4.60
N ALA A 71 1.79 -22.35 -4.55
CA ALA A 71 1.85 -21.43 -5.69
C ALA A 71 2.94 -20.38 -5.43
N VAL A 72 3.79 -20.10 -6.42
CA VAL A 72 4.94 -19.20 -6.25
C VAL A 72 4.75 -17.96 -7.10
N LEU A 73 4.78 -16.79 -6.48
CA LEU A 73 4.71 -15.50 -7.17
C LEU A 73 6.07 -15.08 -7.73
N LEU A 74 6.03 -14.30 -8.82
CA LEU A 74 7.20 -13.62 -9.36
C LEU A 74 7.58 -12.45 -8.45
N GLY A 75 8.63 -12.63 -7.65
CA GLY A 75 9.04 -11.68 -6.63
C GLY A 75 8.11 -11.61 -5.42
N GLY A 76 8.42 -10.68 -4.52
CA GLY A 76 7.63 -10.34 -3.34
C GLY A 76 6.97 -8.99 -3.42
N GLY A 77 7.13 -8.30 -4.55
CA GLY A 77 6.79 -6.89 -4.68
C GLY A 77 7.85 -6.07 -3.96
N TRP A 78 7.39 -5.20 -3.06
CA TRP A 78 8.25 -4.25 -2.37
C TRP A 78 8.00 -4.33 -0.87
N ILE A 79 9.08 -4.57 -0.12
CA ILE A 79 9.10 -4.50 1.34
C ILE A 79 9.20 -3.04 1.71
N ALA A 80 8.36 -2.62 2.65
CA ALA A 80 8.28 -1.23 3.06
C ALA A 80 9.59 -0.74 3.70
N SER A 81 9.92 0.53 3.49
CA SER A 81 11.11 1.13 4.12
C SER A 81 11.02 1.15 5.65
N GLY A 82 12.18 1.23 6.32
CA GLY A 82 12.31 1.32 7.78
C GLY A 82 13.03 0.12 8.37
N PRO A 83 13.00 -0.05 9.71
CA PRO A 83 13.59 -1.21 10.37
C PRO A 83 13.02 -2.51 9.78
N PRO A 84 13.87 -3.49 9.45
CA PRO A 84 13.42 -4.74 8.85
C PRO A 84 12.55 -5.51 9.85
N GLY A 85 11.44 -6.07 9.36
CA GLY A 85 10.51 -6.82 10.19
C GLY A 85 9.29 -7.31 9.43
N PRO A 86 8.52 -8.26 10.00
CA PRO A 86 7.28 -8.74 9.41
C PRO A 86 6.24 -7.64 9.16
N ASP A 87 6.29 -6.55 9.92
CA ASP A 87 5.45 -5.36 9.77
C ASP A 87 5.76 -4.53 8.51
N ARG A 88 6.82 -4.87 7.77
CA ARG A 88 7.20 -4.25 6.49
C ARG A 88 6.73 -5.03 5.27
N LEU A 89 6.22 -6.25 5.46
CA LEU A 89 5.85 -7.11 4.35
C LEU A 89 4.53 -6.65 3.74
N PRO A 90 4.39 -6.70 2.40
CA PRO A 90 3.09 -6.51 1.77
C PRO A 90 2.12 -7.60 2.20
N LYS A 91 0.84 -7.26 2.24
CA LYS A 91 -0.24 -8.15 2.63
C LYS A 91 -0.92 -8.72 1.39
N VAL A 92 -1.08 -10.04 1.31
CA VAL A 92 -1.93 -10.66 0.28
C VAL A 92 -3.39 -10.35 0.62
N GLU A 93 -4.07 -9.63 -0.26
CA GLU A 93 -5.48 -9.25 -0.09
C GLU A 93 -6.41 -10.19 -0.86
N TRP A 94 -5.98 -10.65 -2.05
CA TRP A 94 -6.74 -11.61 -2.85
C TRP A 94 -5.82 -12.51 -3.71
N PRO A 95 -6.10 -13.81 -3.84
CA PRO A 95 -7.17 -14.56 -3.18
C PRO A 95 -6.95 -14.65 -1.67
N THR A 96 -8.03 -14.78 -0.92
CA THR A 96 -7.97 -14.99 0.54
C THR A 96 -7.63 -16.44 0.87
N GLY A 97 -7.27 -16.73 2.12
CA GLY A 97 -6.98 -18.11 2.56
C GLY A 97 -5.62 -18.64 2.08
N VAL A 98 -4.68 -17.73 1.80
CA VAL A 98 -3.28 -18.05 1.53
C VAL A 98 -2.38 -17.34 2.53
N SER A 99 -1.21 -17.94 2.77
CA SER A 99 -0.16 -17.40 3.62
C SER A 99 1.19 -17.51 2.91
N MET A 100 2.06 -16.54 3.11
CA MET A 100 3.45 -16.65 2.67
C MET A 100 4.19 -17.69 3.51
N VAL A 101 5.07 -18.47 2.88
CA VAL A 101 5.91 -19.42 3.64
C VAL A 101 6.96 -18.66 4.45
N ALA A 102 7.00 -18.93 5.76
CA ALA A 102 7.79 -18.20 6.76
C ALA A 102 9.28 -18.01 6.44
N ARG A 103 9.90 -18.98 5.75
CA ARG A 103 11.35 -18.94 5.45
C ARG A 103 11.70 -17.99 4.30
N GLU A 104 10.75 -17.67 3.44
CA GLU A 104 10.99 -16.88 2.23
C GLU A 104 10.21 -15.56 2.24
N MET A 105 8.98 -15.57 2.77
CA MET A 105 8.10 -14.39 2.84
C MET A 105 8.02 -13.68 1.49
N ALA A 106 7.99 -12.35 1.47
CA ALA A 106 8.03 -11.54 0.27
C ALA A 106 9.47 -11.45 -0.29
N GLY A 107 10.00 -12.58 -0.79
CA GLY A 107 11.37 -12.64 -1.30
C GLY A 107 11.54 -11.89 -2.62
N GLU A 108 12.68 -11.23 -2.82
CA GLU A 108 12.97 -10.43 -4.02
C GLU A 108 12.71 -11.20 -5.33
N VAL A 109 13.14 -12.46 -5.37
CA VAL A 109 13.03 -13.33 -6.55
C VAL A 109 11.66 -14.00 -6.62
N GLN A 110 11.12 -14.42 -5.48
CA GLN A 110 9.88 -15.19 -5.45
C GLN A 110 9.20 -15.14 -4.08
N THR A 111 7.89 -15.39 -4.08
CA THR A 111 7.08 -15.52 -2.87
C THR A 111 6.25 -16.80 -2.93
N PRO A 112 6.65 -17.89 -2.26
CA PRO A 112 5.82 -19.08 -2.14
C PRO A 112 4.63 -18.83 -1.20
N LEU A 113 3.45 -19.17 -1.70
CA LEU A 113 2.18 -19.16 -0.99
C LEU A 113 1.70 -20.58 -0.74
N THR A 114 1.14 -20.82 0.44
CA THR A 114 0.44 -22.05 0.82
C THR A 114 -0.97 -21.71 1.33
N GLY A 115 -1.84 -22.72 1.42
CA GLY A 115 -3.22 -22.57 1.87
C GLY A 115 -4.23 -23.11 0.87
N ALA A 116 -5.50 -23.14 1.26
CA ALA A 116 -6.56 -23.77 0.46
C ALA A 116 -6.67 -23.16 -0.95
N ALA A 117 -6.53 -21.83 -1.07
CA ALA A 117 -6.59 -21.17 -2.37
C ALA A 117 -5.33 -21.47 -3.21
N ALA A 118 -4.15 -21.58 -2.59
CA ALA A 118 -2.90 -21.87 -3.31
C ALA A 118 -2.96 -23.21 -4.07
N ALA A 119 -3.69 -24.20 -3.54
CA ALA A 119 -3.83 -25.52 -4.15
C ALA A 119 -4.55 -25.52 -5.51
N VAL A 120 -5.44 -24.54 -5.73
CA VAL A 120 -6.25 -24.42 -6.95
C VAL A 120 -5.75 -23.35 -7.92
N MET A 121 -4.72 -22.58 -7.53
CA MET A 121 -4.11 -21.59 -8.40
C MET A 121 -3.36 -22.24 -9.57
N ARG A 122 -3.24 -21.48 -10.65
CA ARG A 122 -2.56 -21.85 -11.90
C ARG A 122 -1.48 -20.82 -12.21
N ILE A 123 -0.46 -21.27 -12.96
CA ILE A 123 0.53 -20.35 -13.53
C ILE A 123 -0.21 -19.31 -14.39
N GLY A 124 0.13 -18.04 -14.22
CA GLY A 124 -0.53 -16.91 -14.86
C GLY A 124 -1.61 -16.23 -14.00
N ASP A 125 -2.17 -16.91 -12.99
CA ASP A 125 -3.13 -16.30 -12.08
C ASP A 125 -2.49 -15.11 -11.34
N ARG A 126 -3.32 -14.14 -10.96
CA ARG A 126 -2.90 -12.90 -10.28
C ARG A 126 -3.20 -12.99 -8.78
N VAL A 127 -2.22 -12.57 -7.99
CA VAL A 127 -2.39 -12.31 -6.56
C VAL A 127 -2.27 -10.82 -6.34
N TRP A 128 -3.30 -10.24 -5.73
CA TRP A 128 -3.37 -8.84 -5.37
C TRP A 128 -2.85 -8.65 -3.95
N LEU A 129 -1.90 -7.75 -3.82
CA LEU A 129 -1.28 -7.37 -2.57
C LEU A 129 -1.55 -5.90 -2.26
N ARG A 130 -1.67 -5.58 -0.99
CA ARG A 130 -1.62 -4.21 -0.47
C ARG A 130 -0.22 -3.94 0.03
N HIS A 131 0.31 -2.77 -0.30
CA HIS A 131 1.58 -2.32 0.24
C HIS A 131 1.41 -1.82 1.68
N THR A 132 2.43 -1.99 2.53
CA THR A 132 2.39 -1.54 3.93
C THR A 132 2.26 -0.03 4.01
N LYS A 133 3.12 0.68 3.29
CA LYS A 133 3.16 2.15 3.26
C LYS A 133 2.54 2.66 1.97
N SER A 134 1.57 3.55 2.14
CA SER A 134 0.67 4.00 1.06
C SER A 134 1.39 4.65 -0.12
N GLY A 135 2.40 5.49 0.14
CA GLY A 135 3.07 6.26 -0.91
C GLY A 135 4.11 5.48 -1.70
N GLU A 136 4.68 4.41 -1.14
CA GLU A 136 5.89 3.77 -1.65
C GLU A 136 5.66 3.00 -2.96
N LEU A 137 4.43 2.67 -3.33
CA LEU A 137 4.12 2.18 -4.68
C LEU A 137 4.54 3.19 -5.77
N SER A 138 4.44 4.49 -5.48
CA SER A 138 4.86 5.55 -6.40
C SER A 138 6.38 5.61 -6.59
N GLU A 139 7.15 4.99 -5.69
CA GLU A 139 8.60 4.80 -5.81
C GLU A 139 8.97 3.62 -6.71
N HIS A 140 8.01 2.86 -7.25
CA HIS A 140 8.30 1.66 -8.04
C HIS A 140 7.55 1.60 -9.37
N LEU A 141 6.51 2.40 -9.52
CA LEU A 141 5.59 2.36 -10.66
C LEU A 141 5.51 3.73 -11.34
N ASP A 142 5.33 3.74 -12.65
CA ASP A 142 5.12 4.97 -13.42
C ASP A 142 3.68 5.51 -13.31
N GLY A 143 2.72 4.65 -12.94
CA GLY A 143 1.32 5.06 -12.85
C GLY A 143 0.43 4.05 -12.16
N PHE A 144 -0.72 4.54 -11.71
CA PHE A 144 -1.83 3.75 -11.20
C PHE A 144 -2.91 3.64 -12.26
N GLN A 145 -3.40 2.41 -12.49
CA GLN A 145 -4.63 2.19 -13.25
C GLN A 145 -5.82 2.52 -12.35
N LEU A 146 -6.65 3.48 -12.78
CA LEU A 146 -7.86 3.84 -12.05
C LEU A 146 -8.98 2.87 -12.44
N VAL A 147 -9.59 2.23 -11.44
CA VAL A 147 -10.62 1.21 -11.65
C VAL A 147 -11.92 1.68 -11.02
N ASP A 148 -13.01 1.58 -11.77
CA ASP A 148 -14.38 1.87 -11.30
C ASP A 148 -15.34 0.73 -11.69
N THR A 149 -16.50 0.67 -11.04
CA THR A 149 -17.56 -0.30 -11.36
C THR A 149 -18.59 0.32 -12.29
N ILE A 150 -18.56 -0.07 -13.55
CA ILE A 150 -19.49 0.39 -14.59
C ILE A 150 -20.35 -0.80 -15.04
N ASP A 151 -21.67 -0.64 -14.97
CA ASP A 151 -22.66 -1.70 -15.27
C ASP A 151 -22.43 -2.98 -14.43
N GLY A 152 -22.05 -2.82 -13.17
CA GLY A 152 -21.76 -3.93 -12.26
C GLY A 152 -20.46 -4.69 -12.54
N ARG A 153 -19.56 -4.14 -13.38
CA ARG A 153 -18.26 -4.74 -13.71
C ARG A 153 -17.13 -3.76 -13.48
N ALA A 154 -16.02 -4.25 -12.95
CA ALA A 154 -14.79 -3.47 -12.84
C ALA A 154 -14.26 -3.11 -14.24
N ARG A 155 -13.94 -1.84 -14.46
CA ARG A 155 -13.33 -1.31 -15.69
C ARG A 155 -12.22 -0.34 -15.33
N VAL A 156 -11.16 -0.35 -16.15
CA VAL A 156 -10.16 0.71 -16.12
C VAL A 156 -10.76 1.96 -16.74
N VAL A 157 -10.78 3.06 -15.99
CA VAL A 157 -11.39 4.34 -16.39
C VAL A 157 -10.35 5.43 -16.64
N GLY A 158 -9.09 5.18 -16.30
CA GLY A 158 -8.00 6.12 -16.55
C GLY A 158 -6.68 5.66 -15.97
N VAL A 159 -5.68 6.53 -16.08
CA VAL A 159 -4.36 6.34 -15.51
C VAL A 159 -3.96 7.62 -14.78
N ALA A 160 -3.50 7.49 -13.55
CA ALA A 160 -2.85 8.57 -12.81
C ALA A 160 -1.35 8.33 -12.81
N ALA A 161 -0.56 9.26 -13.35
CA ALA A 161 0.89 9.18 -13.30
C ALA A 161 1.39 9.31 -11.84
N THR A 162 2.44 8.58 -11.52
CA THR A 162 3.26 8.88 -10.34
C THR A 162 4.28 9.94 -10.71
N TYR A 163 4.98 10.49 -9.72
CA TYR A 163 6.10 11.38 -10.02
C TYR A 163 7.19 10.71 -10.86
N ARG A 164 7.35 9.37 -10.79
CA ARG A 164 8.27 8.63 -11.67
C ARG A 164 7.77 8.58 -13.11
N GLY A 165 6.46 8.38 -13.30
CA GLY A 165 5.84 8.49 -14.62
C GLY A 165 6.02 9.88 -15.24
N ASP A 166 6.07 10.92 -14.40
CA ASP A 166 6.39 12.29 -14.82
C ASP A 166 7.90 12.56 -14.99
N GLY A 167 8.73 11.52 -14.95
CA GLY A 167 10.18 11.63 -15.13
C GLY A 167 10.91 12.31 -13.96
N ARG A 168 10.31 12.34 -12.76
CA ARG A 168 10.91 12.93 -11.56
C ARG A 168 11.51 11.85 -10.67
N LEU A 169 12.56 12.25 -9.96
CA LEU A 169 13.23 11.44 -8.95
C LEU A 169 13.49 12.35 -7.74
N PHE A 170 12.72 12.15 -6.67
CA PHE A 170 12.70 13.09 -5.55
C PHE A 170 13.50 12.63 -4.33
N LEU A 171 13.96 11.38 -4.29
CA LEU A 171 14.90 10.80 -3.33
C LEU A 171 15.59 9.58 -3.95
#